data_AF-A0A2P6MKD5-F1
#
_entry.id   AF-A0A2P6MKD5-F1
#
_cell.length_a   1.000
_cell.length_b   1.000
_cell.length_c   1.000
_cell.angle_alpha   90.00
_cell.angle_beta   90.00
_cell.angle_gamma   90.00
#
_symmetry.space_group_name_H-M   'P 1'
#
loop_
_entity.id
_entity.type
_entity.pdbx_description
1 polymer ?
#
loop_
_entity_poly.entity_id
_entity_poly.type
_entity_poly.pdbx_seq_one_letter_code
_entity_poly.pdbx_strand_id
1 'polypeptide(L)' 'MSGTLMNHPGYQSVLVHVLEVVQDFARQNRPSPTIRQLALCAGYSEELILESLEFGTVEPASLLH' A
#
# COMPACT_ATOMS: atom_id res chain seq x y z
N MET A 1 -27.04 -1.80 11.33
CA MET A 1 -25.68 -1.25 11.49
C MET A 1 -25.04 -1.25 10.12
N SER A 2 -25.08 -0.11 9.42
CA SER A 2 -24.48 0.02 8.09
C SER A 2 -23.06 0.53 8.30
N GLY A 3 -22.08 -0.38 8.22
CA GLY A 3 -20.67 -0.01 8.28
C GLY A 3 -20.35 0.76 7.01
N THR A 4 -20.25 2.08 7.13
CA THR A 4 -19.74 2.94 6.07
C THR A 4 -18.31 2.49 5.80
N LEU A 5 -18.11 1.74 4.70
CA LEU A 5 -16.80 1.41 4.16
C LEU A 5 -16.09 2.74 3.92
N MET A 6 -15.24 3.13 4.86
CA MET A 6 -14.45 4.33 4.74
C MET A 6 -13.46 4.06 3.62
N ASN A 7 -13.81 4.53 2.42
CA ASN A 7 -12.85 4.87 1.40
C ASN A 7 -12.05 6.06 1.95
N HIS A 8 -11.19 5.81 2.95
CA HIS A 8 -10.38 6.84 3.56
C HIS A 8 -9.31 7.17 2.53
N PRO A 9 -9.22 8.41 2.02
CA PRO A 9 -8.28 8.79 0.96
C PRO A 9 -6.80 8.54 1.34
N GLY A 10 -6.54 8.27 2.62
CA GLY A 10 -5.24 7.82 3.13
C GLY A 10 -4.82 6.43 2.65
N TYR A 11 -5.73 5.45 2.56
CA TYR A 11 -5.36 4.06 2.28
C TYR A 11 -4.79 3.87 0.88
N GLN A 12 -5.37 4.54 -0.12
CA GLN A 12 -4.84 4.52 -1.48
C GLN A 12 -3.43 5.11 -1.54
N SER A 13 -3.20 6.24 -0.86
CA SER A 13 -1.89 6.91 -0.84
C SER A 13 -0.83 6.04 -0.17
N VAL A 14 -1.19 5.41 0.96
CA VAL A 14 -0.32 4.46 1.67
C VAL A 14 -0.03 3.24 0.81
N LEU A 15 -1.04 2.67 0.14
CA LEU A 15 -0.88 1.52 -0.75
C LEU A 15 0.08 1.82 -1.90
N VAL A 16 -0.05 2.98 -2.55
CA VAL A 16 0.88 3.40 -3.61
C VAL A 16 2.31 3.46 -3.09
N HIS A 17 2.54 4.10 -1.94
CA HIS A 17 3.87 4.20 -1.35
C HIS A 17 4.44 2.83 -0.93
N VAL A 18 3.60 1.93 -0.39
CA VAL A 18 4.00 0.55 -0.08
C VAL A 18 4.43 -0.19 -1.35
N LEU A 19 3.70 -0.03 -2.46
CA LEU A 19 4.05 -0.64 -3.74
C LEU A 19 5.38 -0.09 -4.30
N GLU A 20 5.66 1.20 -4.13
CA GLU A 20 6.94 1.80 -4.50
C GLU A 20 8.10 1.15 -3.72
N VAL A 21 7.94 0.97 -2.40
CA VAL A 21 8.95 0.28 -1.57
C VAL A 21 9.16 -1.17 -2.03
N VAL A 22 8.08 -1.90 -2.30
CA VAL A 22 8.18 -3.28 -2.82
C VAL A 22 8.88 -3.32 -4.18
N GLN A 23 8.57 -2.39 -5.09
CA GLN A 23 9.25 -2.28 -6.37
C GLN A 23 10.73 -1.99 -6.22
N ASP A 24 11.12 -1.13 -5.27
CA ASP A 24 12.53 -0.84 -5.02
C ASP A 24 13.29 -2.03 -4.46
N PHE A 25 12.66 -2.85 -3.62
CA PHE A 25 13.24 -4.14 -3.20
C PHE A 25 13.44 -5.08 -4.39
N ALA A 26 12.45 -5.19 -5.27
CA ALA A 26 12.53 -6.01 -6.47
C ALA A 26 13.64 -5.53 -7.43
N ARG A 27 13.75 -4.22 -7.68
CA ARG A 27 14.82 -3.62 -8.52
C ARG A 27 16.21 -3.90 -7.99
N GLN A 28 16.36 -4.06 -6.68
CA GLN A 28 17.62 -4.35 -6.01
C GLN A 28 17.89 -5.86 -5.83
N ASN A 29 17.04 -6.74 -6.39
CA ASN A 29 17.09 -8.18 -6.17
C ASN A 29 17.08 -8.59 -4.68
N ARG A 30 16.40 -7.81 -3.83
CA ARG A 30 16.21 -8.14 -2.41
C ARG A 30 15.00 -9.07 -2.25
N PRO A 31 14.97 -9.92 -1.20
CA PRO A 31 13.79 -10.71 -0.89
C PRO A 31 12.58 -9.81 -0.60
N SER A 32 11.37 -10.31 -0.83
CA SER A 32 10.14 -9.56 -0.52
C SER A 32 10.17 -9.02 0.92
N PRO A 33 9.87 -7.73 1.14
CA PRO A 33 9.89 -7.15 2.47
C PRO A 33 8.79 -7.74 3.36
N THR A 34 9.06 -7.83 4.65
CA THR A 34 8.03 -8.10 5.68
C THR A 34 7.19 -6.84 5.94
N ILE A 35 6.01 -6.98 6.54
CA ILE A 35 5.17 -5.83 6.94
C ILE A 35 5.94 -4.86 7.85
N ARG A 36 6.73 -5.38 8.78
CA ARG A 36 7.58 -4.56 9.64
C ARG A 36 8.66 -3.79 8.87
N GLN A 37 9.25 -4.40 7.84
CA GLN A 37 10.20 -3.69 6.96
C GLN A 37 9.49 -2.62 6.14
N LEU A 38 8.27 -2.89 5.65
CA LEU A 38 7.45 -1.88 4.97
C LEU A 38 7.13 -0.71 5.91
N ALA A 39 6.77 -0.97 7.16
CA ALA A 39 6.54 0.07 8.17
C ALA A 39 7.77 0.95 8.39
N LEU A 40 8.95 0.33 8.54
CA LEU A 40 10.22 1.04 8.72
C LEU A 40 10.61 1.86 7.48
N CYS A 41 10.36 1.36 6.27
CA CYS A 41 10.75 2.02 5.03
C CYS A 41 9.75 3.09 4.57
N ALA A 42 8.45 2.82 4.66
CA ALA A 42 7.38 3.71 4.20
C ALA A 42 6.97 4.75 5.26
N GLY A 43 7.34 4.56 6.54
CA GLY A 43 7.05 5.51 7.62
C GLY A 43 5.62 5.43 8.16
N TYR A 44 4.94 4.29 7.99
CA TYR A 44 3.58 4.05 8.49
C TYR A 44 3.56 2.95 9.55
N SER A 45 2.48 2.89 10.34
CA SER A 45 2.27 1.76 11.25
C SER A 45 1.99 0.48 10.47
N GLU A 46 2.32 -0.68 11.07
CA GLU A 46 2.01 -1.99 10.48
C GLU A 46 0.49 -2.16 10.26
N GLU A 47 -0.33 -1.67 11.20
CA GLU A 47 -1.80 -1.69 11.12
C GLU A 47 -2.30 -0.89 9.91
N LEU A 48 -1.83 0.35 9.72
CA LEU A 48 -2.25 1.17 8.59
C LEU A 48 -1.84 0.57 7.25
N ILE A 49 -0.69 -0.10 7.18
CA ILE A 49 -0.25 -0.84 5.99
C ILE A 49 -1.20 -2.01 5.71
N LEU A 50 -1.56 -2.80 6.73
CA LEU A 50 -2.48 -3.93 6.56
C LEU A 50 -3.88 -3.46 6.11
N GLU A 51 -4.42 -2.43 6.74
CA GLU A 51 -5.70 -1.82 6.32
C GLU A 51 -5.62 -1.29 4.89
N SER A 52 -4.48 -0.69 4.50
CA SER A 52 -4.30 -0.18 3.14
C SER A 52 -4.16 -1.29 2.10
N LEU A 53 -3.62 -2.45 2.46
CA LEU A 53 -3.58 -3.63 1.60
C LEU A 53 -4.97 -4.26 1.44
N GLU A 54 -5.83 -4.17 2.47
CA GLU A 54 -7.18 -4.72 2.46
C GLU A 54 -8.20 -3.80 1.77
N PHE A 55 -8.13 -2.49 2.04
CA PHE A 55 -9.13 -1.51 1.62
C PHE A 55 -8.62 -0.51 0.58
N GLY A 56 -7.32 -0.42 0.35
CA GLY A 56 -6.74 0.47 -0.66
C GLY A 56 -7.07 -0.02 -2.06
N THR A 57 -7.40 0.93 -2.95
CA THR A 57 -7.61 0.65 -4.36
C THR A 57 -6.60 1.43 -5.18
N VAL A 58 -5.90 0.76 -6.09
CA VAL A 58 -5.11 1.43 -7.11
C VAL A 58 -5.98 1.42 -8.35
N GLU A 59 -6.50 2.57 -8.76
CA GLU A 59 -7.17 2.65 -10.05
C GLU A 59 -6.19 2.15 -11.12
N PRO A 60 -6.57 1.13 -11.91
CA PRO A 60 -5.75 0.76 -13.05
C PRO A 60 -5.61 2.01 -13.90
N ALA A 61 -4.37 2.43 -14.19
CA ALA A 61 -4.13 3.55 -15.08
C ALA A 61 -4.99 3.32 -16.33
N SER A 62 -5.99 4.18 -16.53
CA SER A 62 -6.89 4.05 -17.67
C SER A 62 -6.00 4.07 -18.91
N LEU A 63 -5.85 2.92 -19.55
CA LEU A 63 -5.23 2.83 -20.86
C LEU A 63 -6.16 3.64 -21.76
N LEU A 64 -5.78 4.89 -22.01
CA LEU A 64 -6.47 5.80 -22.92
C LEU A 64 -6.74 5.03 -24.22
N HIS A 65 -8.00 4.74 -24.49
CA HIS A 65 -8.54 4.27 -25.77
C HIS A 65 -9.11 5.47 -26.53
#